data_AF-A0A3E2H1C0-F1
#
_entry.id   AF-A0A3E2H1C0-F1
#
_cell.length_a   1.000
_cell.length_b   1.000
_cell.length_c   1.000
_cell.angle_alpha   90.00
_cell.angle_beta   90.00
_cell.angle_gamma   90.00
#
_symmetry.space_group_name_H-M   'P 1'
#
loop_
_entity.id
_entity.type
_entity.pdbx_description
1 polymer ?
#
loop_
_entity_poly.entity_id
_entity_poly.type
_entity_poly.pdbx_seq_one_letter_code
_entity_poly.pdbx_strand_id
1 'polypeptide(L)'
;MSCKIILLLFHPPRYSATSDGSDSVTYRAAAYYVNWAIYERQFNLQDLPADKLTHVFYAFANVKPDTEEVNLNRSKFASSAVSLVANFGLDALDIDWENLVFDTDAANIVLLFQAVREALDDYGSSLSLQYNFTLTVTSPAGPSNYQTMHLADMDQYIEFWNIMAYDYTGSWSAVTANQGNLFASSMDPASTPFDTQTVVTR
;
A
#
# COMPACT_ATOMS: atom_id res chain seq x y z
N MET A 1 -7.90 -14.72 7.99
CA MET A 1 -7.75 -13.47 7.20
C MET A 1 -6.45 -13.57 6.42
N SER A 2 -6.40 -13.02 5.20
CA SER A 2 -5.22 -13.07 4.34
C SER A 2 -4.58 -11.69 4.28
N CYS A 3 -3.39 -11.55 4.86
CA CYS A 3 -2.47 -10.47 4.50
C CYS A 3 -1.90 -10.77 3.12
N LYS A 4 -1.89 -9.78 2.24
CA LYS A 4 -1.22 -9.86 0.94
C LYS A 4 -0.08 -8.85 0.93
N ILE A 5 1.01 -9.22 0.27
CA ILE A 5 2.13 -8.33 0.02
C ILE A 5 2.04 -7.88 -1.42
N ILE A 6 2.30 -6.61 -1.64
CA ILE A 6 2.44 -6.01 -2.95
C ILE A 6 3.89 -5.54 -3.07
N LEU A 7 4.52 -5.85 -4.20
CA LEU A 7 5.94 -5.62 -4.42
C LEU A 7 6.13 -4.43 -5.36
N LEU A 8 6.91 -3.41 -5.00
CA LEU A 8 7.10 -2.27 -5.89
C LEU A 8 8.28 -2.50 -6.85
N LEU A 9 8.04 -2.41 -8.16
CA LEU A 9 9.04 -2.71 -9.19
C LEU A 9 9.85 -1.51 -9.70
N PHE A 10 9.46 -0.27 -9.38
CA PHE A 10 10.13 0.91 -9.95
C PHE A 10 9.88 2.17 -9.11
N HIS A 11 10.95 2.82 -8.66
CA HIS A 11 10.99 4.22 -8.25
C HIS A 11 12.12 4.92 -9.05
N PRO A 12 11.83 5.82 -10.00
CA PRO A 12 12.90 6.56 -10.65
C PRO A 12 13.65 7.39 -9.60
N PRO A 13 14.99 7.51 -9.69
CA PRO A 13 15.76 8.30 -8.74
C PRO A 13 15.24 9.74 -8.71
N ARG A 14 14.96 10.25 -7.51
CA ARG A 14 14.55 11.65 -7.31
C ARG A 14 15.71 12.55 -7.71
N TYR A 15 15.68 13.11 -8.92
CA TYR A 15 16.54 14.24 -9.26
C TYR A 15 15.90 15.49 -8.65
N SER A 16 16.46 16.00 -7.55
CA SER A 16 16.04 17.29 -6.99
C SER A 16 16.55 18.41 -7.89
N ALA A 17 15.77 18.74 -8.91
CA ALA A 17 15.93 19.99 -9.63
C ALA A 17 14.91 20.99 -9.08
N THR A 18 15.32 21.76 -8.07
CA THR A 18 15.25 23.25 -8.03
C THR A 18 15.59 23.73 -6.62
N SER A 19 16.69 24.47 -6.51
CA SER A 19 17.03 25.32 -5.37
C SER A 19 16.27 26.66 -5.47
N ASP A 20 14.95 26.60 -5.48
CA ASP A 20 14.10 27.77 -5.26
C ASP A 20 13.18 27.44 -4.09
N GLY A 21 13.07 28.33 -3.11
CA GLY A 21 12.43 28.11 -1.81
C GLY A 21 10.91 27.97 -1.87
N SER A 22 10.36 27.47 -2.97
CA SER A 22 9.00 27.00 -3.10
C SER A 22 8.97 25.50 -2.79
N ASP A 23 8.15 25.07 -1.82
CA ASP A 23 7.87 23.65 -1.59
C ASP A 23 7.30 23.04 -2.87
N SER A 24 8.15 22.39 -3.66
CA SER A 24 7.72 21.71 -4.88
C SER A 24 6.95 20.46 -4.47
N VAL A 25 5.63 20.57 -4.39
CA VAL A 25 4.75 19.41 -4.18
C VAL A 25 4.96 18.46 -5.36
N THR A 26 5.58 17.31 -5.09
CA THR A 26 5.78 16.27 -6.09
C THR A 26 4.62 15.27 -6.02
N TYR A 27 3.81 15.20 -7.07
CA TYR A 27 2.74 14.23 -7.17
C TYR A 27 3.29 12.82 -7.45
N ARG A 28 2.61 11.80 -6.91
CA ARG A 28 2.88 10.40 -7.23
C ARG A 28 1.84 9.88 -8.21
N ALA A 29 2.27 9.22 -9.27
CA ALA A 29 1.42 8.51 -10.22
C ALA A 29 1.73 7.02 -10.09
N ALA A 30 0.85 6.28 -9.44
CA ALA A 30 1.06 4.87 -9.13
C ALA A 30 0.01 3.98 -9.81
N ALA A 31 0.40 2.77 -10.17
CA ALA A 31 -0.51 1.77 -10.73
C ALA A 31 -0.21 0.37 -10.19
N TYR A 32 -1.27 -0.41 -9.95
CA TYR A 32 -1.15 -1.83 -9.67
C TYR A 32 -1.05 -2.63 -10.98
N TYR A 33 -0.01 -3.45 -11.09
CA TYR A 33 0.12 -4.49 -12.10
C TYR A 33 -0.09 -5.84 -11.44
N VAL A 34 -1.16 -6.53 -11.84
CA VAL A 34 -1.46 -7.87 -11.31
C VAL A 34 -0.72 -8.93 -12.11
N ASN A 35 -0.03 -9.86 -11.45
CA ASN A 35 0.80 -10.86 -12.13
C ASN A 35 0.02 -11.76 -13.10
N TRP A 36 -1.28 -11.91 -12.89
CA TRP A 36 -2.17 -12.68 -13.76
C TRP A 36 -2.70 -11.88 -14.97
N ALA A 37 -2.30 -10.62 -15.14
CA ALA A 37 -2.65 -9.81 -16.30
C ALA A 37 -2.11 -10.38 -17.62
N ILE A 38 -1.03 -11.15 -17.57
CA ILE A 38 -0.43 -11.81 -18.75
C ILE A 38 -1.33 -12.89 -19.37
N TYR A 39 -2.32 -13.40 -18.62
CA TYR A 39 -3.20 -14.47 -19.06
C TYR A 39 -4.38 -13.89 -19.86
N GLU A 40 -5.62 -13.97 -19.38
CA GLU A 40 -6.80 -13.57 -20.16
C GLU A 40 -6.80 -12.11 -20.62
N ARG A 41 -6.15 -11.23 -19.85
CA ARG A 41 -6.04 -9.79 -20.19
C ARG A 41 -4.97 -9.52 -21.26
N GLN A 42 -4.06 -10.47 -21.50
CA GLN A 42 -2.95 -10.35 -22.45
C GLN A 42 -2.17 -9.02 -22.27
N PHE A 43 -2.02 -8.56 -21.03
CA PHE A 43 -1.39 -7.30 -20.69
C PHE A 43 -0.10 -7.59 -19.93
N ASN A 44 1.04 -7.31 -20.56
CA ASN A 44 2.37 -7.58 -20.07
C ASN A 44 2.97 -6.34 -19.39
N LEU A 45 4.06 -6.52 -18.63
CA LEU A 45 4.76 -5.40 -17.98
C LEU A 45 5.22 -4.33 -18.99
N GLN A 46 5.56 -4.74 -20.21
CA GLN A 46 6.00 -3.85 -21.29
C GLN A 46 4.88 -2.95 -21.83
N ASP A 47 3.61 -3.28 -21.54
CA ASP A 47 2.45 -2.52 -21.97
C ASP A 47 2.12 -1.37 -21.00
N LEU A 48 2.80 -1.29 -19.85
CA LEU A 48 2.65 -0.20 -18.90
C LEU A 48 3.16 1.12 -19.48
N PRO A 49 2.43 2.24 -19.31
CA PRO A 49 2.91 3.58 -19.65
C PRO A 49 3.92 4.06 -18.60
N ALA A 50 5.08 3.40 -18.53
CA ALA A 50 6.08 3.60 -17.48
C ALA A 50 6.63 5.03 -17.44
N ASP A 51 6.63 5.74 -18.57
CA ASP A 51 7.00 7.16 -18.68
C ASP A 51 6.04 8.12 -17.97
N LYS A 52 4.83 7.65 -17.63
CA LYS A 52 3.79 8.41 -16.92
C LYS A 52 3.63 7.99 -15.47
N LEU A 53 4.35 6.98 -15.02
CA LEU A 53 4.25 6.41 -13.68
C LEU A 53 5.51 6.71 -12.88
N THR A 54 5.32 7.02 -11.60
CA THR A 54 6.42 7.09 -10.64
C THR A 54 6.56 5.81 -9.83
N HIS A 55 5.50 4.99 -9.77
CA HIS A 55 5.44 3.76 -8.98
C HIS A 55 4.63 2.68 -9.71
N VAL A 56 5.13 1.44 -9.74
CA VAL A 56 4.39 0.26 -10.20
C VAL A 56 4.35 -0.78 -9.08
N PHE A 57 3.15 -1.07 -8.59
CA PHE A 57 2.85 -2.05 -7.56
C PHE A 57 2.55 -3.41 -8.19
N TYR A 58 3.50 -4.33 -8.14
CA TYR A 58 3.35 -5.71 -8.59
C TYR A 58 2.60 -6.56 -7.57
N ALA A 59 1.37 -6.90 -7.91
CA ALA A 59 0.44 -7.62 -7.04
C ALA A 59 0.25 -9.08 -7.53
N PHE A 60 0.21 -10.10 -6.68
CA PHE A 60 0.47 -10.13 -5.23
C PHE A 60 1.53 -11.18 -4.91
N ALA A 61 2.32 -10.93 -3.88
CA ALA A 61 3.02 -11.95 -3.12
C ALA A 61 2.14 -12.39 -1.94
N ASN A 62 2.17 -13.69 -1.62
CA ASN A 62 1.32 -14.26 -0.58
C ASN A 62 2.12 -14.50 0.70
N VAL A 63 1.45 -14.37 1.84
CA VAL A 63 2.03 -14.65 3.16
C VAL A 63 1.64 -16.06 3.57
N LYS A 64 2.62 -16.91 3.84
CA LYS A 64 2.32 -18.23 4.41
C LYS A 64 1.95 -18.06 5.88
N PRO A 65 0.82 -18.60 6.34
CA PRO A 65 0.53 -18.65 7.77
C PRO A 65 1.52 -19.60 8.43
N ASP A 66 2.26 -19.12 9.43
CA ASP A 66 3.10 -19.96 10.29
C ASP A 66 2.36 -20.19 11.62
N THR A 67 2.52 -21.36 12.21
CA THR A 67 1.87 -21.77 13.48
C THR A 67 2.72 -21.50 14.72
N GLU A 68 3.89 -20.87 14.55
CA GLU A 68 4.83 -20.54 15.64
C GLU A 68 4.51 -19.18 16.33
N GLU A 69 5.29 -18.80 17.35
CA GLU A 69 5.09 -17.58 18.15
C GLU A 69 5.03 -16.29 17.31
N VAL A 70 4.13 -15.38 17.69
CA VAL A 70 3.81 -14.15 16.93
C VAL A 70 5.02 -13.24 16.68
N ASN A 71 5.94 -13.11 17.63
CA ASN A 71 7.15 -12.28 17.46
C ASN A 71 8.12 -12.90 16.45
N LEU A 72 8.32 -14.22 16.49
CA LEU A 72 9.14 -14.95 15.52
C LEU A 72 8.55 -14.82 14.11
N ASN A 73 7.22 -14.75 14.00
CA ASN A 73 6.55 -14.59 12.72
C ASN A 73 6.77 -13.21 12.07
N ARG A 74 6.85 -12.12 12.85
CA ARG A 74 7.11 -10.76 12.29
C ARG A 74 8.52 -10.62 11.73
N SER A 75 9.55 -11.08 12.45
CA SER A 75 10.92 -11.06 11.95
C SER A 75 11.12 -11.98 10.74
N LYS A 76 10.46 -13.15 10.72
CA LYS A 76 10.43 -14.03 9.54
C LYS A 76 9.76 -13.36 8.35
N PHE A 77 8.61 -12.70 8.56
CA PHE A 77 7.95 -11.92 7.52
C PHE A 77 8.90 -10.86 6.96
N ALA A 78 9.46 -10.00 7.83
CA ALA A 78 10.32 -8.89 7.42
C ALA A 78 11.54 -9.38 6.64
N SER A 79 12.26 -10.38 7.15
CA SER A 79 13.42 -10.95 6.45
C SER A 79 13.05 -11.61 5.11
N SER A 80 11.91 -12.29 5.03
CA SER A 80 11.44 -12.89 3.76
C SER A 80 11.01 -11.83 2.74
N ALA A 81 10.37 -10.74 3.19
CA ALA A 81 9.97 -9.63 2.34
C ALA A 81 11.18 -8.87 1.79
N VAL A 82 12.17 -8.56 2.65
CA VAL A 82 13.44 -7.96 2.23
C VAL A 82 14.22 -8.89 1.28
N SER A 83 14.14 -10.21 1.47
CA SER A 83 14.74 -11.16 0.53
C SER A 83 14.09 -11.09 -0.86
N LEU A 84 12.78 -10.85 -0.96
CA LEU A 84 12.13 -10.61 -2.25
C LEU A 84 12.63 -9.29 -2.87
N VAL A 85 12.74 -8.24 -2.06
CA VAL A 85 13.29 -6.94 -2.49
C VAL A 85 14.68 -7.11 -3.08
N ALA A 86 15.57 -7.77 -2.35
CA ALA A 86 16.96 -8.00 -2.77
C ALA A 86 17.06 -8.88 -4.02
N ASN A 87 16.30 -9.98 -4.07
CA ASN A 87 16.44 -10.96 -5.15
C ASN A 87 15.82 -10.50 -6.48
N PHE A 88 14.79 -9.66 -6.43
CA PHE A 88 14.10 -9.16 -7.62
C PHE A 88 14.48 -7.73 -8.00
N GLY A 89 15.37 -7.08 -7.23
CA GLY A 89 15.83 -5.72 -7.50
C GLY A 89 14.69 -4.70 -7.37
N LEU A 90 13.88 -4.84 -6.32
CA LEU A 90 12.75 -3.97 -6.04
C LEU A 90 13.17 -2.73 -5.26
N ASP A 91 12.37 -1.67 -5.35
CA ASP A 91 12.63 -0.38 -4.68
C ASP A 91 11.83 -0.18 -3.39
N ALA A 92 10.77 -0.97 -3.20
CA ALA A 92 9.88 -0.83 -2.05
C ALA A 92 9.08 -2.10 -1.74
N LEU A 93 8.47 -2.07 -0.56
CA LEU A 93 7.43 -3.00 -0.12
C LEU A 93 6.12 -2.25 0.11
N ASP A 94 5.01 -2.80 -0.37
CA ASP A 94 3.67 -2.35 -0.03
C ASP A 94 2.91 -3.47 0.70
N ILE A 95 2.26 -3.12 1.82
CA ILE A 95 1.49 -4.07 2.61
C ILE A 95 0.01 -3.82 2.39
N ASP A 96 -0.71 -4.87 1.97
CA ASP A 96 -2.14 -4.83 1.73
C ASP A 96 -2.85 -5.81 2.68
N TRP A 97 -3.37 -5.25 3.78
CA TRP A 97 -4.09 -6.00 4.81
C TRP A 97 -5.56 -5.61 4.82
N GLU A 98 -6.40 -6.46 4.23
CA GLU A 98 -7.86 -6.29 4.17
C GLU A 98 -8.59 -7.34 5.02
N ASN A 99 -9.09 -7.02 6.21
CA ASN A 99 -9.02 -5.75 6.95
C ASN A 99 -8.58 -6.01 8.40
N LEU A 100 -8.18 -4.95 9.12
CA LEU A 100 -7.93 -5.02 10.56
C LEU A 100 -9.28 -5.01 11.29
N VAL A 101 -9.63 -6.11 11.94
CA VAL A 101 -10.94 -6.27 12.59
C VAL A 101 -10.85 -6.07 14.10
N PHE A 102 -9.73 -6.45 14.72
CA PHE A 102 -9.53 -6.30 16.15
C PHE A 102 -8.43 -5.28 16.45
N ASP A 103 -8.56 -4.57 17.58
CA ASP A 103 -7.53 -3.64 18.07
C ASP A 103 -6.17 -4.32 18.25
N THR A 104 -6.16 -5.61 18.61
CA THR A 104 -4.96 -6.43 18.65
C THR A 104 -4.30 -6.57 17.28
N ASP A 105 -5.07 -6.65 16.20
CA ASP A 105 -4.53 -6.70 14.84
C ASP A 105 -3.92 -5.35 14.46
N ALA A 106 -4.55 -4.24 14.89
CA ALA A 106 -4.02 -2.88 14.71
C ALA A 106 -2.69 -2.67 15.44
N ALA A 107 -2.59 -3.10 16.69
CA ALA A 107 -1.31 -3.07 17.41
C ALA A 107 -0.25 -3.98 16.75
N ASN A 108 -0.65 -5.16 16.27
CA ASN A 108 0.26 -6.09 15.62
C ASN A 108 0.78 -5.59 14.26
N ILE A 109 -0.03 -4.86 13.48
CA ILE A 109 0.42 -4.31 12.20
C ILE A 109 1.42 -3.17 12.41
N VAL A 110 1.28 -2.37 13.47
CA VAL A 110 2.29 -1.36 13.85
C VAL A 110 3.64 -2.04 14.11
N LEU A 111 3.64 -3.10 14.91
CA LEU A 111 4.86 -3.87 15.18
C LEU A 111 5.42 -4.58 13.94
N LEU A 112 4.56 -4.93 12.98
CA LEU A 112 4.99 -5.49 11.70
C LEU A 112 5.67 -4.42 10.84
N PHE A 113 5.10 -3.23 10.74
CA PHE A 113 5.68 -2.12 9.99
C PHE A 113 7.01 -1.69 10.56
N GLN A 114 7.11 -1.62 11.89
CA GLN A 114 8.39 -1.39 12.56
C GLN A 114 9.45 -2.42 12.14
N ALA A 115 9.14 -3.72 12.28
CA ALA A 115 10.08 -4.78 11.96
C ALA A 115 10.50 -4.80 10.47
N VAL A 116 9.57 -4.47 9.56
CA VAL A 116 9.85 -4.35 8.13
C VAL A 116 10.73 -3.13 7.84
N ARG A 117 10.43 -1.99 8.46
CA ARG A 117 11.21 -0.75 8.31
C ARG A 117 12.65 -0.96 8.75
N GLU A 118 12.84 -1.52 9.94
CA GLU A 118 14.17 -1.87 10.48
C GLU A 118 14.94 -2.81 9.53
N ALA A 119 14.28 -3.87 9.02
CA ALA A 119 14.92 -4.81 8.10
C ALA A 119 15.28 -4.18 6.74
N LEU A 120 14.45 -3.27 6.22
CA LEU A 120 14.75 -2.53 4.99
C LEU A 120 15.90 -1.55 5.19
N ASP A 121 15.99 -0.89 6.35
CA ASP A 121 17.05 0.06 6.69
C ASP A 121 18.40 -0.65 6.87
N ASP A 122 18.40 -1.81 7.53
CA ASP A 122 19.58 -2.66 7.67
C ASP A 122 20.09 -3.13 6.31
N TYR A 123 19.18 -3.62 5.44
CA TYR A 123 19.54 -4.03 4.09
C TYR A 123 20.09 -2.86 3.27
N GLY A 124 19.37 -1.73 3.25
CA GLY A 124 19.77 -0.51 2.55
C GLY A 124 21.14 0.02 2.98
N SER A 125 21.44 -0.05 4.28
CA SER A 125 22.73 0.38 4.84
C SER A 125 23.87 -0.59 4.51
N SER A 126 23.57 -1.87 4.25
CA SER A 126 24.55 -2.89 3.91
C SER A 126 25.04 -2.84 2.46
N LEU A 127 24.33 -2.14 1.58
CA LEU A 127 24.66 -2.03 0.17
C LEU A 127 25.88 -1.12 -0.06
N SER A 128 26.65 -1.41 -1.11
CA SER A 128 27.81 -0.59 -1.51
C SER A 128 27.41 0.85 -1.85
N LEU A 129 26.23 1.02 -2.45
CA LEU A 129 25.53 2.28 -2.55
C LEU A 129 24.34 2.20 -1.60
N GLN A 130 24.41 2.95 -0.50
CA GLN A 130 23.32 3.00 0.48
C GLN A 130 22.03 3.45 -0.20
N TYR A 131 20.94 2.77 0.13
CA TYR A 131 19.63 3.02 -0.45
C TYR A 131 18.56 3.04 0.64
N ASN A 132 17.65 4.00 0.58
CA ASN A 132 16.50 4.05 1.47
C ASN A 132 15.28 3.44 0.76
N PHE A 133 15.03 2.16 1.03
CA PHE A 133 13.87 1.46 0.45
C PHE A 133 12.57 2.04 1.00
N THR A 134 11.55 2.11 0.16
CA THR A 134 10.25 2.65 0.56
C THR A 134 9.39 1.57 1.24
N LEU A 135 8.60 1.95 2.24
CA LEU A 135 7.54 1.13 2.81
C LEU A 135 6.20 1.87 2.65
N THR A 136 5.21 1.21 2.05
CA THR A 136 3.86 1.77 1.86
C THR A 136 2.79 0.80 2.34
N VAL A 137 1.57 1.31 2.45
CA VAL A 137 0.40 0.51 2.82
C VAL A 137 -0.77 0.81 1.90
N THR A 138 -1.48 -0.24 1.51
CA THR A 138 -2.79 -0.15 0.89
C THR A 138 -3.85 -0.08 1.99
N SER A 139 -4.63 1.02 2.01
CA SER A 139 -5.49 1.39 3.13
C SER A 139 -6.97 1.47 2.73
N PRO A 140 -7.90 0.96 3.56
CA PRO A 140 -9.32 1.00 3.26
C PRO A 140 -9.89 2.41 3.40
N ALA A 141 -10.89 2.71 2.56
CA ALA A 141 -11.70 3.93 2.66
C ALA A 141 -12.99 3.75 3.49
N GLY A 142 -13.31 2.52 3.90
CA GLY A 142 -14.51 2.23 4.68
C GLY A 142 -14.38 2.63 6.16
N PRO A 143 -15.30 3.42 6.73
CA PRO A 143 -15.23 3.88 8.13
C PRO A 143 -15.05 2.79 9.18
N SER A 144 -15.71 1.64 9.01
CA SER A 144 -15.56 0.51 9.94
C SER A 144 -14.16 -0.09 9.94
N ASN A 145 -13.40 0.09 8.87
CA ASN A 145 -12.10 -0.55 8.69
C ASN A 145 -10.98 0.39 9.12
N TYR A 146 -11.00 1.65 8.66
CA TYR A 146 -9.94 2.60 9.02
C TYR A 146 -10.03 3.06 10.48
N GLN A 147 -11.21 3.00 11.13
CA GLN A 147 -11.36 3.39 12.54
C GLN A 147 -10.65 2.44 13.52
N THR A 148 -10.40 1.19 13.10
CA THR A 148 -9.64 0.23 13.90
C THR A 148 -8.14 0.47 13.79
N MET A 149 -7.67 1.19 12.75
CA MET A 149 -6.25 1.38 12.48
C MET A 149 -5.63 2.38 13.46
N HIS A 150 -4.44 2.05 13.98
CA HIS A 150 -3.63 2.98 14.78
C HIS A 150 -2.83 3.91 13.85
N LEU A 151 -3.54 4.76 13.09
CA LEU A 151 -2.98 5.53 11.97
C LEU A 151 -1.70 6.31 12.33
N ALA A 152 -1.69 7.03 13.46
CA ALA A 152 -0.52 7.80 13.90
C ALA A 152 0.69 6.91 14.22
N ASP A 153 0.46 5.74 14.82
CA ASP A 153 1.53 4.79 15.14
C ASP A 153 2.01 4.03 13.89
N MET A 154 1.17 3.90 12.87
CA MET A 154 1.54 3.32 11.57
C MET A 154 2.34 4.31 10.72
N ASP A 155 1.93 5.59 10.69
CA ASP A 155 2.47 6.64 9.82
C ASP A 155 3.98 6.87 10.00
N GLN A 156 4.49 6.69 11.22
CA GLN A 156 5.93 6.85 11.51
C GLN A 156 6.85 5.89 10.73
N TYR A 157 6.31 4.80 10.17
CA TYR A 157 7.08 3.80 9.42
C TYR A 157 6.81 3.83 7.91
N ILE A 158 5.79 4.57 7.48
CA ILE A 158 5.25 4.54 6.11
C ILE A 158 5.62 5.83 5.39
N GLU A 159 6.05 5.73 4.14
CA GLU A 159 6.38 6.89 3.32
C GLU A 159 5.13 7.56 2.72
N PHE A 160 4.15 6.73 2.31
CA PHE A 160 2.83 7.21 1.85
C PHE A 160 1.78 6.09 1.86
N TRP A 161 0.52 6.51 1.88
CA TRP A 161 -0.66 5.65 1.96
C TRP A 161 -1.37 5.56 0.60
N ASN A 162 -1.66 4.34 0.14
CA ASN A 162 -2.50 4.08 -1.04
C ASN A 162 -3.95 3.89 -0.59
N ILE A 163 -4.74 4.96 -0.58
CA ILE A 163 -6.16 4.89 -0.17
C ILE A 163 -6.98 4.25 -1.28
N MET A 164 -7.65 3.14 -0.95
CA MET A 164 -8.58 2.44 -1.85
C MET A 164 -9.93 3.18 -1.91
N ALA A 165 -9.93 4.35 -2.55
CA ALA A 165 -11.10 5.21 -2.73
C ALA A 165 -12.03 4.72 -3.86
N TYR A 166 -12.32 3.42 -3.84
CA TYR A 166 -13.17 2.70 -4.79
C TYR A 166 -13.86 1.53 -4.08
N ASP A 167 -14.64 0.73 -4.82
CA ASP A 167 -15.45 -0.38 -4.29
C ASP A 167 -16.40 0.03 -3.14
N TYR A 168 -16.87 1.29 -3.15
CA TYR A 168 -17.87 1.77 -2.19
C TYR A 168 -19.20 1.01 -2.32
N THR A 169 -19.51 0.57 -3.54
CA THR A 169 -20.72 -0.19 -3.84
C THR A 169 -20.44 -1.23 -4.91
N GLY A 170 -21.13 -2.35 -4.81
CA GLY A 170 -20.97 -3.49 -5.73
C GLY A 170 -22.14 -4.46 -5.63
N SER A 171 -21.90 -5.73 -5.96
CA SER A 171 -22.95 -6.77 -5.91
C SER A 171 -23.50 -7.03 -4.49
N TRP A 172 -22.79 -6.58 -3.45
CA TRP A 172 -23.20 -6.66 -2.05
C TRP A 172 -24.12 -5.49 -1.63
N SER A 173 -24.29 -4.47 -2.46
CA SER A 173 -25.12 -3.32 -2.17
C SER A 173 -26.60 -3.60 -2.48
N ALA A 174 -27.50 -3.10 -1.63
CA ALA A 174 -28.95 -3.26 -1.83
C ALA A 174 -29.49 -2.44 -3.02
N VAL A 175 -28.78 -1.37 -3.40
CA VAL A 175 -29.15 -0.46 -4.49
C VAL A 175 -27.90 -0.14 -5.33
N THR A 176 -28.12 0.23 -6.59
CA THR A 176 -27.07 0.77 -7.46
C THR A 176 -26.66 2.15 -6.99
N ALA A 177 -25.37 2.40 -6.86
CA ALA A 177 -24.79 3.64 -6.36
C ALA A 177 -23.35 3.82 -6.89
N ASN A 178 -22.71 4.95 -6.55
CA ASN A 178 -21.35 5.26 -6.98
C ASN A 178 -20.32 4.44 -6.21
N GLN A 179 -19.38 3.85 -6.95
CA GLN A 179 -18.32 3.02 -6.36
C GLN A 179 -17.08 3.80 -5.91
N GLY A 180 -16.94 5.09 -6.26
CA GLY A 180 -15.73 5.89 -6.00
C GLY A 180 -15.97 7.39 -6.12
N ASN A 181 -17.02 7.89 -5.49
CA ASN A 181 -17.36 9.32 -5.48
C ASN A 181 -16.50 10.10 -4.48
N LEU A 182 -16.09 11.32 -4.86
CA LEU A 182 -15.32 12.20 -4.00
C LEU A 182 -16.15 12.76 -2.84
N PHE A 183 -17.40 13.14 -3.11
CA PHE A 183 -18.29 13.80 -2.14
C PHE A 183 -19.60 13.04 -1.99
N ALA A 184 -20.23 13.17 -0.82
CA ALA A 184 -21.60 12.73 -0.61
C ALA A 184 -22.58 13.61 -1.42
N SER A 185 -23.59 12.97 -2.00
CA SER A 185 -24.68 13.64 -2.72
C SER A 185 -25.75 14.13 -1.74
N SER A 186 -25.97 15.45 -1.69
CA SER A 186 -27.06 16.03 -0.92
C SER A 186 -28.44 15.84 -1.55
N MET A 187 -28.48 15.62 -2.87
CA MET A 187 -29.73 15.43 -3.63
C MET A 187 -30.18 13.96 -3.64
N ASP A 188 -29.24 13.02 -3.59
CA ASP A 188 -29.53 11.59 -3.57
C ASP A 188 -28.51 10.85 -2.69
N PRO A 189 -28.69 10.86 -1.36
CA PRO A 189 -27.76 10.22 -0.43
C PRO A 189 -27.62 8.70 -0.64
N ALA A 190 -28.66 8.04 -1.17
CA ALA A 190 -28.61 6.60 -1.43
C ALA A 190 -27.63 6.26 -2.56
N SER A 191 -27.37 7.20 -3.48
CA SER A 191 -26.40 7.04 -4.58
C SER A 191 -24.93 7.16 -4.14
N THR A 192 -24.66 7.59 -2.91
CA THR A 192 -23.30 7.81 -2.37
C THR A 192 -23.24 7.39 -0.89
N PRO A 193 -23.34 6.09 -0.58
CA PRO A 193 -23.33 5.61 0.80
C PRO A 193 -21.98 5.82 1.51
N PHE A 194 -20.90 6.04 0.74
CA PHE A 194 -19.56 6.41 1.19
C PHE A 194 -19.05 7.57 0.33
N ASP A 195 -18.02 8.27 0.78
CA ASP A 195 -17.34 9.34 0.02
C ASP A 195 -15.87 9.49 0.43
N THR A 196 -15.00 9.86 -0.51
CA THR A 196 -13.56 9.99 -0.25
C THR A 196 -13.23 11.18 0.65
N GLN A 197 -13.98 12.28 0.56
CA GLN A 197 -13.76 13.48 1.35
C GLN A 197 -13.76 13.17 2.86
N THR A 198 -14.70 12.35 3.34
CA THR A 198 -14.78 11.92 4.74
C THR A 198 -13.54 11.14 5.22
N VAL A 199 -12.86 10.43 4.32
CA VAL A 199 -11.67 9.62 4.65
C VAL A 199 -10.45 10.49 4.86
N VAL A 200 -10.24 11.50 4.00
CA VAL A 200 -8.99 12.28 3.94
C VAL A 200 -8.97 13.53 4.82
N THR A 201 -10.07 13.87 5.48
CA THR A 201 -10.14 15.03 6.41
C THR A 201 -10.32 14.65 7.86
N ARG A 202 -9.83 13.48 8.26
CA ARG A 202 -9.76 13.07 9.66
C ARG A 202 -8.40 13.32 10.28
#